data_AF-A0A1M6LAS6-F1
#
_entry.id   AF-A0A1M6LAS6-F1
#
_cell.length_a   1.000
_cell.length_b   1.000
_cell.length_c   1.000
_cell.angle_alpha   90.00
_cell.angle_beta   90.00
_cell.angle_gamma   90.00
#
_symmetry.space_group_name_H-M   'P 1'
#
loop_
_entity.id
_entity.type
_entity.pdbx_description
1 polymer ?
#
loop_
_entity_poly.entity_id
_entity_poly.type
_entity_poly.pdbx_seq_one_letter_code
_entity_poly.pdbx_strand_id
1 'polypeptide(L)'
;MSELKNDAPKLSEIKKEHPFRVPDNYFEDFSSRLHTRLETEKQALPNPKSRIIRLLKPAIGLAASFILVFLLVFWPLKSFLPSYMAKNNSAIETTTTEEDTYLSILEKIDENSFFALLSESSDEEINDFNDEELMSYVSSNFSEYEIYLETANE
;
A
#
# COMPACT_ATOMS: atom_id res chain seq x y z
N MET A 1 -48.79 13.86 78.73
CA MET A 1 -48.61 15.32 78.53
C MET A 1 -47.29 15.88 79.05
N SER A 2 -46.61 15.25 80.01
CA SER A 2 -45.42 15.81 80.69
C SER A 2 -44.15 15.81 79.85
N GLU A 3 -44.02 14.87 78.90
CA GLU A 3 -42.81 14.69 78.08
C GLU A 3 -42.65 15.80 77.03
N LEU A 4 -43.74 16.18 76.34
CA LEU A 4 -43.71 17.27 75.35
C LEU A 4 -43.28 18.62 75.95
N LYS A 5 -43.52 18.86 77.23
CA LYS A 5 -43.21 20.14 77.89
C LYS A 5 -41.70 20.39 78.03
N ASN A 6 -40.90 19.32 78.08
CA ASN A 6 -39.45 19.38 78.23
C ASN A 6 -38.72 19.41 76.87
N ASP A 7 -39.31 18.81 75.84
CA ASP A 7 -38.70 18.72 74.52
C ASP A 7 -39.07 19.87 73.57
N ALA A 8 -40.24 20.49 73.78
CA ALA A 8 -40.68 21.68 73.04
C ALA A 8 -39.67 22.86 73.05
N PRO A 9 -39.06 23.27 74.18
CA PRO A 9 -38.07 24.34 74.16
C PRO A 9 -36.81 23.96 73.35
N LYS A 10 -36.34 22.71 73.45
CA LYS A 10 -35.18 22.20 72.70
C LYS A 10 -35.43 22.18 71.19
N LEU A 11 -36.63 21.82 70.77
CA LEU A 11 -37.02 21.84 69.35
C LEU A 11 -37.16 23.27 68.81
N SER A 12 -37.51 24.24 69.66
CA SER A 12 -37.63 25.65 69.26
C SER A 12 -36.27 26.34 69.06
N GLU A 13 -35.20 25.84 69.67
CA GLU A 13 -33.82 26.32 69.51
C GLU A 13 -33.17 25.83 68.20
N ILE A 14 -33.74 24.81 67.55
CA ILE A 14 -33.24 24.31 66.27
C ILE A 14 -33.59 25.32 65.17
N LYS A 15 -32.57 25.78 64.45
CA LYS A 15 -32.77 26.67 63.29
C LYS A 15 -33.70 26.01 62.28
N LYS A 16 -34.73 26.75 61.84
CA LYS A 16 -35.68 26.34 60.78
C LYS A 16 -35.07 26.47 59.38
N GLU A 17 -33.79 26.15 59.24
CA GLU A 17 -33.11 26.13 57.96
C GLU A 17 -33.28 24.74 57.35
N HIS A 18 -33.77 24.69 56.10
CA HIS A 18 -33.95 23.43 55.40
C HIS A 18 -32.59 22.93 54.88
N PRO A 19 -32.08 21.77 55.34
CA PRO A 19 -30.77 21.27 54.94
C PRO A 19 -30.72 20.82 53.47
N PHE A 20 -31.88 20.68 52.82
CA PHE A 20 -32.01 20.26 51.41
C PHE A 20 -32.48 21.40 50.51
N ARG A 21 -32.10 22.65 50.83
CA ARG A 21 -32.40 23.79 49.97
C ARG A 21 -31.31 23.95 48.90
N VAL A 22 -31.72 24.16 47.65
CA VAL A 22 -30.79 24.53 46.58
C VAL A 22 -30.28 25.95 46.80
N PRO A 23 -29.05 26.29 46.35
CA PRO A 23 -28.57 27.66 46.38
C PRO A 23 -29.52 28.62 45.66
N ASP A 24 -29.57 29.88 46.11
CA ASP A 24 -30.37 30.88 45.44
C ASP A 24 -29.87 31.07 43.98
N ASN A 25 -30.81 31.28 43.05
CA ASN A 25 -30.56 31.38 41.61
C ASN A 25 -29.93 30.13 40.95
N TYR A 26 -29.96 28.96 41.60
CA TYR A 26 -29.42 27.71 41.05
C TYR A 26 -29.96 27.39 39.64
N PHE A 27 -31.28 27.55 39.45
CA PHE A 27 -31.93 27.25 38.18
C PHE A 27 -31.76 28.37 37.14
N GLU A 28 -31.69 29.63 37.58
CA GLU A 28 -31.52 30.79 36.69
C GLU A 28 -30.15 30.77 35.99
N ASP A 29 -29.07 30.42 36.71
CA ASP A 29 -27.71 30.35 36.15
C ASP A 29 -27.36 28.96 35.56
N PHE A 30 -28.25 27.96 35.71
CA PHE A 30 -27.99 26.60 35.25
C PHE A 30 -27.67 26.53 33.76
N SER A 31 -28.47 27.20 32.92
CA SER A 31 -28.29 27.21 31.47
C SER A 31 -26.95 27.81 31.06
N SER A 32 -26.56 28.92 31.68
CA SER A 32 -25.28 29.59 31.44
C SER A 32 -24.09 28.69 31.78
N ARG A 33 -24.15 28.03 32.95
CA ARG A 33 -23.14 27.06 33.39
C ARG A 33 -23.04 25.85 32.47
N LEU A 34 -24.18 25.33 32.01
CA LEU A 34 -24.24 24.21 31.07
C LEU A 34 -23.61 24.57 29.74
N HIS A 35 -23.97 25.72 29.16
CA HIS A 35 -23.39 26.20 27.91
C HIS A 35 -21.89 26.40 28.02
N THR A 36 -21.41 27.03 29.11
CA THR A 36 -19.98 27.23 29.35
C THR A 36 -19.21 25.91 29.37
N ARG A 37 -19.76 24.88 30.04
CA ARG A 37 -19.14 23.54 30.07
C ARG A 37 -19.11 22.89 28.70
N LEU A 38 -20.20 22.97 27.94
CA LEU A 38 -20.30 22.37 26.61
C LEU A 38 -19.32 23.02 25.62
N GLU A 39 -19.17 24.34 25.65
CA GLU A 39 -18.22 25.03 24.80
C GLU A 39 -16.76 24.73 25.19
N THR A 40 -16.48 24.61 26.48
CA THR A 40 -15.15 24.20 26.97
C THR A 40 -14.82 22.76 26.54
N GLU A 41 -15.80 21.85 26.60
CA GLU A 41 -15.64 20.44 26.20
C GLU A 41 -15.43 20.30 24.69
N LYS A 42 -16.16 21.08 23.87
CA LYS A 42 -15.94 21.13 22.41
C LYS A 42 -14.54 21.64 22.04
N GLN A 43 -14.01 22.62 22.77
CA GLN A 43 -12.68 23.17 22.52
C GLN A 43 -11.54 22.26 23.03
N ALA A 44 -11.84 21.38 23.98
CA ALA A 44 -10.86 20.45 24.55
C ALA A 44 -10.58 19.21 23.68
N LEU A 45 -11.32 18.99 22.58
CA LEU A 45 -10.97 17.92 21.64
C LEU A 45 -9.67 18.31 20.92
N PRO A 46 -8.54 17.61 21.16
CA PRO A 46 -7.29 17.92 20.50
C PRO A 46 -7.48 17.71 19.01
N ASN A 47 -7.33 18.80 18.25
CA ASN A 47 -7.41 18.77 16.79
C ASN A 47 -6.49 17.64 16.26
N PRO A 48 -7.03 16.60 15.59
CA PRO A 48 -6.23 15.43 15.19
C PRO A 48 -5.22 15.73 14.07
N LYS A 49 -5.14 16.98 13.60
CA LYS A 49 -4.36 17.41 12.44
C LYS A 49 -2.84 17.24 12.55
N SER A 50 -2.29 16.88 13.71
CA SER A 50 -0.84 16.67 13.89
C SER A 50 -0.38 15.21 13.94
N ARG A 51 -1.30 14.22 13.95
CA ARG A 51 -0.89 12.80 14.01
C ARG A 51 -0.14 12.35 12.75
N ILE A 52 -0.65 12.72 11.58
CA ILE A 52 -0.06 12.31 10.28
C ILE A 52 1.34 12.91 10.11
N ILE A 53 1.52 14.19 10.46
CA ILE A 53 2.81 14.89 10.35
C ILE A 53 3.87 14.27 11.29
N ARG A 54 3.45 13.76 12.46
CA ARG A 54 4.37 13.10 13.40
C ARG A 54 4.86 11.75 12.89
N LEU A 55 4.04 11.01 12.13
CA LEU A 55 4.46 9.75 11.49
C LEU A 55 5.34 9.96 10.26
N LEU A 56 5.17 11.08 9.53
CA LEU A 56 5.96 11.36 8.34
C LEU A 56 7.36 11.93 8.65
N LYS A 57 7.56 12.54 9.84
CA LYS A 57 8.87 13.10 10.27
C LYS A 57 10.08 12.17 10.05
N PRO A 58 10.05 10.88 10.42
CA PRO A 58 11.17 9.98 10.17
C PRO A 58 11.29 9.51 8.70
N ALA A 59 10.20 9.50 7.92
CA ALA A 59 10.18 8.95 6.56
C ALA A 59 10.54 9.97 5.45
N ILE A 60 10.52 11.28 5.75
CA ILE A 60 10.83 12.33 4.77
C ILE A 60 12.28 12.24 4.22
N GLY A 61 13.24 11.75 5.02
CA GLY A 61 14.61 11.54 4.57
C GLY A 61 14.75 10.47 3.49
N LEU A 62 13.88 9.46 3.51
CA LEU A 62 13.88 8.36 2.54
C LEU A 62 13.30 8.80 1.19
N ALA A 63 12.27 9.64 1.18
CA ALA A 63 11.75 10.24 -0.05
C ALA A 63 12.78 11.18 -0.71
N ALA A 64 13.50 11.97 0.07
CA ALA A 64 14.57 12.83 -0.45
C ALA A 64 15.73 12.02 -1.06
N SER A 65 16.08 10.87 -0.48
CA SER A 65 17.03 9.91 -1.04
C SER A 65 16.58 9.40 -2.41
N PHE A 66 15.33 8.94 -2.54
CA PHE A 66 14.80 8.48 -3.82
C PHE A 66 14.76 9.58 -4.88
N ILE A 67 14.35 10.80 -4.51
CA ILE A 67 14.37 11.96 -5.42
C ILE A 67 15.80 12.28 -5.86
N LEU A 68 16.78 12.19 -4.96
CA LEU A 68 18.18 12.44 -5.28
C LEU A 68 18.74 11.38 -6.24
N VAL A 69 18.46 10.10 -6.00
CA VAL A 69 18.84 9.00 -6.90
C VAL A 69 18.14 9.16 -8.26
N PHE A 70 16.84 9.48 -8.27
CA PHE A 70 16.08 9.75 -9.48
C PHE A 70 16.66 10.93 -10.27
N LEU A 71 17.01 12.03 -9.60
CA LEU A 71 17.72 13.13 -10.24
C LEU A 71 19.07 12.68 -10.77
N LEU A 72 19.86 11.94 -10.00
CA LEU A 72 21.20 11.52 -10.40
C LEU A 72 21.21 10.59 -11.62
N VAL A 73 20.14 9.81 -11.84
CA VAL A 73 20.00 8.92 -13.00
C VAL A 73 19.20 9.58 -14.12
N PHE A 74 18.00 10.05 -13.83
CA PHE A 74 17.04 10.55 -14.84
C PHE A 74 17.44 11.91 -15.41
N TRP A 75 18.07 12.78 -14.60
CA TRP A 75 18.55 14.09 -15.06
C TRP A 75 19.66 13.98 -16.11
N PRO A 76 20.75 13.20 -15.92
CA PRO A 76 21.76 13.07 -16.96
C PRO A 76 21.26 12.29 -18.17
N LEU A 77 20.39 11.29 -17.99
CA LEU A 77 19.73 10.59 -19.11
C LEU A 77 18.98 11.57 -20.01
N LYS A 78 18.21 12.51 -19.44
CA LYS A 78 17.50 13.53 -20.22
C LYS A 78 18.41 14.63 -20.76
N SER A 79 19.44 15.03 -20.01
CA SER A 79 20.24 16.23 -20.31
C SER A 79 21.42 15.98 -21.24
N PHE A 80 21.99 14.78 -21.26
CA PHE A 80 23.23 14.47 -22.01
C PHE A 80 23.06 13.38 -23.07
N LEU A 81 21.96 12.62 -23.03
CA LEU A 81 21.73 11.44 -23.87
C LEU A 81 20.35 11.53 -24.58
N PRO A 82 20.13 12.54 -25.46
CA PRO A 82 18.82 12.78 -26.09
C PRO A 82 18.35 11.66 -27.05
N SER A 83 19.22 10.71 -27.41
CA SER A 83 18.91 9.62 -28.34
C SER A 83 18.28 8.37 -27.71
N TYR A 84 18.12 8.30 -26.38
CA TYR A 84 17.58 7.12 -25.67
C TYR A 84 16.11 7.27 -25.28
N MET A 85 15.48 8.40 -25.64
CA MET A 85 14.03 8.54 -25.57
C MET A 85 13.45 7.96 -26.86
N ALA A 86 13.38 6.63 -26.93
CA ALA A 86 12.62 5.92 -27.94
C ALA A 86 11.19 6.46 -27.90
N LYS A 87 10.77 7.07 -29.02
CA LYS A 87 9.37 7.41 -29.28
C LYS A 87 8.60 6.10 -29.13
N ASN A 88 7.77 6.03 -28.10
CA ASN A 88 6.85 4.96 -27.83
C ASN A 88 6.04 4.62 -29.09
N ASN A 89 6.51 3.61 -29.80
CA ASN A 89 5.78 2.62 -30.58
C ASN A 89 6.84 1.62 -31.06
N SER A 90 6.87 0.44 -30.42
CA SER A 90 7.67 -0.74 -30.80
C SER A 90 9.18 -0.68 -30.50
N ALA A 91 9.72 -1.85 -30.13
CA ALA A 91 11.13 -2.20 -29.99
C ALA A 91 11.90 -1.61 -28.78
N ILE A 92 12.01 -2.44 -27.73
CA ILE A 92 13.12 -2.39 -26.78
C ILE A 92 14.33 -2.97 -27.54
N GLU A 93 15.21 -2.11 -28.06
CA GLU A 93 16.54 -2.53 -28.52
C GLU A 93 17.41 -2.76 -27.28
N THR A 94 17.28 -3.95 -26.70
CA THR A 94 18.34 -4.51 -25.85
C THR A 94 19.55 -4.69 -26.76
N THR A 95 20.72 -4.21 -26.33
CA THR A 95 21.98 -4.58 -26.95
C THR A 95 22.14 -6.09 -26.75
N THR A 96 21.67 -6.88 -27.72
CA THR A 96 21.66 -8.35 -27.66
C THR A 96 23.09 -8.84 -27.57
N THR A 97 23.59 -8.99 -26.36
CA THR A 97 24.71 -9.89 -26.10
C THR A 97 24.12 -11.30 -26.19
N GLU A 98 24.83 -12.25 -26.79
CA GLU A 98 24.28 -13.60 -27.03
C GLU A 98 23.71 -14.26 -25.75
N GLU A 99 24.23 -13.87 -24.58
CA GLU A 99 23.73 -14.24 -23.25
C GLU A 99 22.28 -13.80 -22.98
N ASP A 100 21.87 -12.61 -23.43
CA ASP A 100 20.50 -12.10 -23.25
C ASP A 100 19.49 -12.92 -24.05
N THR A 101 19.91 -13.45 -25.20
CA THR A 101 19.09 -14.37 -26.02
C THR A 101 18.82 -15.68 -25.30
N TYR A 102 19.84 -16.31 -24.71
CA TYR A 102 19.67 -17.54 -23.92
C TYR A 102 18.78 -17.31 -22.69
N LEU A 103 18.93 -16.17 -22.02
CA LEU A 103 18.12 -15.81 -20.86
C LEU A 103 16.65 -15.62 -21.25
N SER A 104 16.38 -14.97 -22.39
CA SER A 104 15.01 -14.80 -22.90
C SER A 104 14.34 -16.12 -23.30
N ILE A 105 15.12 -17.11 -23.73
CA ILE A 105 14.62 -18.44 -24.07
C ILE A 105 14.32 -19.22 -22.77
N LEU A 106 15.21 -19.15 -21.77
CA LEU A 106 15.01 -19.76 -20.45
C LEU A 106 13.79 -19.18 -19.71
N GLU A 107 13.56 -17.88 -19.79
CA GLU A 107 12.40 -17.22 -19.17
C GLU A 107 11.07 -17.66 -19.79
N LYS A 108 11.08 -18.07 -21.07
CA LYS A 108 9.89 -18.52 -21.79
C LYS A 108 9.54 -19.99 -21.57
N ILE A 109 10.45 -20.77 -20.97
CA ILE A 109 10.22 -22.19 -20.71
C ILE A 109 9.42 -22.33 -19.40
N ASP A 110 8.34 -23.10 -19.45
CA ASP A 110 7.55 -23.44 -18.26
C ASP A 110 8.37 -24.30 -17.27
N GLU A 111 8.14 -24.15 -15.97
CA GLU A 111 8.92 -24.83 -14.92
C GLU A 111 8.92 -26.36 -15.08
N ASN A 112 7.81 -26.95 -15.54
CA ASN A 112 7.72 -28.38 -15.78
C ASN A 112 8.58 -28.83 -16.98
N SER A 113 8.68 -28.01 -18.05
CA SER A 113 9.57 -28.27 -19.19
C SER A 113 11.03 -28.06 -18.82
N PHE A 114 11.32 -27.06 -17.98
CA PHE A 114 12.67 -26.85 -17.45
C PHE A 114 13.13 -28.05 -16.61
N PHE A 115 12.24 -28.58 -15.76
CA PHE A 115 12.52 -29.79 -14.99
C PHE A 115 12.71 -31.01 -15.88
N ALA A 116 11.90 -31.16 -16.94
CA ALA A 116 12.04 -32.24 -17.93
C ALA A 116 13.42 -32.21 -18.60
N LEU A 117 13.88 -31.05 -19.07
CA LEU A 117 15.21 -30.88 -19.69
C LEU A 117 16.37 -31.19 -18.74
N LEU A 118 16.26 -30.77 -17.47
CA LEU A 118 17.25 -31.12 -16.44
C LEU A 118 17.23 -32.62 -16.13
N SER A 119 16.05 -33.24 -16.09
CA SER A 119 15.91 -34.69 -15.83
C SER A 119 16.32 -35.56 -17.02
N GLU A 120 16.12 -35.08 -18.24
CA GLU A 120 16.48 -35.78 -19.48
C GLU A 120 18.00 -35.84 -19.65
N SER A 121 18.74 -34.87 -19.11
CA SER A 121 20.20 -34.95 -19.03
C SER A 121 20.74 -35.97 -18.03
N SER A 122 19.89 -36.53 -17.15
CA SER A 122 20.29 -37.54 -16.16
C SER A 122 19.96 -38.98 -16.54
N ASP A 123 19.13 -39.21 -17.56
CA ASP A 123 18.84 -40.53 -18.09
C ASP A 123 19.40 -40.63 -19.52
N GLU A 124 20.47 -41.43 -19.69
CA GLU A 124 21.00 -41.81 -21.00
C GLU A 124 19.96 -42.67 -21.75
N GLU A 125 18.95 -42.04 -22.34
CA GLU A 125 18.20 -42.61 -23.46
C GLU A 125 18.09 -41.53 -24.53
N ILE A 126 19.11 -41.47 -25.39
CA ILE A 126 19.05 -40.73 -26.66
C ILE A 126 17.93 -41.38 -27.46
N ASN A 127 16.71 -40.85 -27.34
CA ASN A 127 15.70 -41.03 -28.37
C ASN A 127 16.23 -40.25 -29.57
N ASP A 128 16.78 -40.98 -30.54
CA ASP A 128 17.35 -40.43 -31.76
C ASP A 128 16.25 -39.60 -32.45
N PHE A 129 16.35 -38.28 -32.32
CA PHE A 129 15.39 -37.35 -32.88
C PHE A 129 15.49 -37.45 -34.38
N ASN A 130 14.60 -38.25 -34.98
CA ASN A 130 14.69 -38.62 -36.38
C ASN A 130 14.18 -37.45 -37.24
N ASP A 131 14.96 -37.05 -38.23
CA ASP A 131 14.59 -36.04 -39.22
C ASP A 131 13.21 -36.32 -39.84
N GLU A 132 12.84 -37.60 -40.01
CA GLU A 132 11.53 -37.98 -40.54
C GLU A 132 10.37 -37.60 -39.62
N GLU A 133 10.56 -37.72 -38.30
CA GLU A 133 9.54 -37.35 -37.32
C GLU A 133 9.39 -35.82 -37.26
N LEU A 134 10.51 -35.10 -37.33
CA LEU A 134 10.50 -33.64 -37.42
C LEU A 134 9.78 -33.18 -38.70
N MET A 135 10.07 -33.78 -39.84
CA MET A 135 9.42 -33.46 -41.11
C MET A 135 7.91 -33.76 -41.09
N SER A 136 7.50 -34.86 -40.45
CA SER A 136 6.10 -35.20 -40.23
C SER A 136 5.39 -34.19 -39.33
N TYR A 137 6.03 -33.78 -38.24
CA TYR A 137 5.48 -32.79 -37.31
C TYR A 137 5.33 -31.42 -37.98
N VAL A 138 6.36 -30.96 -38.70
CA VAL A 138 6.34 -29.67 -39.38
C VAL A 138 5.27 -29.64 -40.47
N SER A 139 5.18 -30.69 -41.30
CA SER A 139 4.17 -30.77 -42.36
C SER A 139 2.74 -30.94 -41.87
N SER A 140 2.54 -31.51 -40.67
CA SER A 140 1.20 -31.67 -40.08
C SER A 140 0.71 -30.44 -39.32
N ASN A 141 1.62 -29.63 -38.77
CA ASN A 141 1.28 -28.47 -37.94
C ASN A 141 1.43 -27.12 -38.66
N PHE A 142 2.24 -27.06 -39.72
CA PHE A 142 2.46 -25.83 -40.48
C PHE A 142 2.10 -26.02 -41.95
N SER A 143 1.47 -25.02 -42.53
CA SER A 143 1.22 -25.01 -43.97
C SER A 143 2.50 -24.63 -44.72
N GLU A 144 2.69 -25.18 -45.92
CA GLU A 144 3.86 -24.88 -46.76
C GLU A 144 3.97 -23.38 -47.11
N TYR A 145 2.84 -22.67 -47.09
CA TYR A 145 2.80 -21.21 -47.22
C TYR A 145 3.41 -20.48 -46.01
N GLU A 146 3.12 -20.92 -44.78
CA GLU A 146 3.70 -20.33 -43.57
C GLU A 146 5.20 -20.59 -43.49
N ILE A 147 5.64 -21.79 -43.88
CA ILE A 147 7.07 -22.14 -43.94
C ILE A 147 7.81 -21.24 -44.95
N TYR A 148 7.20 -20.98 -46.11
CA TYR A 148 7.77 -20.08 -47.12
C TYR A 148 7.88 -18.63 -46.61
N LEU A 149 6.87 -18.11 -45.91
CA LEU A 149 6.91 -16.74 -45.39
C LEU A 149 8.02 -16.53 -44.37
N GLU A 150 8.30 -17.54 -43.54
CA GLU A 150 9.35 -17.45 -42.52
C GLU A 150 10.75 -17.57 -43.15
N THR A 151 10.92 -18.47 -44.12
CA THR A 151 12.21 -18.70 -44.80
C THR A 151 12.55 -17.67 -45.87
N ALA A 152 11.56 -16.94 -46.40
CA ALA A 152 11.78 -15.88 -47.39
C ALA A 152 12.09 -14.51 -46.76
N ASN A 153 12.03 -14.39 -45.43
CA ASN A 153 12.35 -13.16 -44.68
C ASN A 153 13.79 -13.15 -44.10
N GLU A 154 14.61 -14.16 -44.43
CA GLU A 154 16.08 -14.16 -44.30
C GLU A 154 16.77 -13.78 -45.61
#